data_AF-S6SFH0-F1
#
_entry.id   AF-S6SFH0-F1
#
_cell.length_a   1.000
_cell.length_b   1.000
_cell.length_c   1.000
_cell.angle_alpha   90.00
_cell.angle_beta   90.00
_cell.angle_gamma   90.00
#
_symmetry.space_group_name_H-M   'P 1'
#
loop_
_entity.id
_entity.type
_entity.pdbx_description
1 polymer ?
#
loop_
_entity_poly.entity_id
_entity_poly.type
_entity_poly.pdbx_seq_one_letter_code
_entity_poly.pdbx_strand_id
1 'polypeptide(L)' 'VRSNYPLTLSVDDLGEDFDLHVLAMQGMGAERVAGWMQNTLEQLVQALERALPLALDNVSILDADERRHLLE' A
#
# COMPACT_ATOMS: atom_id res chain seq x y z
N VAL A 1 -7.99 18.27 -0.43
CA VAL A 1 -7.27 18.28 -1.73
C VAL A 1 -8.24 17.97 -2.85
N ARG A 2 -8.26 18.76 -3.94
CA ARG A 2 -8.94 18.40 -5.19
C ARG A 2 -7.84 18.17 -6.21
N SER A 3 -7.62 16.91 -6.59
CA SER A 3 -6.60 16.51 -7.54
C SER A 3 -7.24 16.36 -8.93
N ASN A 4 -6.54 16.78 -9.99
CA ASN A 4 -6.95 16.53 -11.37
C ASN A 4 -6.59 15.10 -11.84
N TYR A 5 -6.13 14.26 -10.91
CA TYR A 5 -5.80 12.86 -11.17
C TYR A 5 -6.87 11.92 -10.61
N PRO A 6 -7.13 10.79 -11.30
CA PRO A 6 -8.14 9.82 -10.88
C PRO A 6 -7.77 9.08 -9.58
N LEU A 7 -6.48 9.04 -9.24
CA LEU A 7 -5.95 8.53 -8.00
C LEU A 7 -4.81 9.44 -7.54
N THR A 8 -4.75 9.73 -6.24
CA THR A 8 -3.67 10.47 -5.60
C THR A 8 -3.36 9.80 -4.28
N LEU A 9 -2.10 9.43 -4.10
CA LEU A 9 -1.55 8.97 -2.84
C LEU A 9 -0.56 10.03 -2.37
N SER A 10 -0.78 10.60 -1.19
CA SER A 10 0.19 11.45 -0.51
C SER A 10 0.67 10.79 0.76
N VAL A 11 1.93 11.04 1.10
CA VAL A 11 2.56 10.60 2.34
C VAL A 11 2.85 11.86 3.13
N ASP A 12 2.26 11.94 4.32
CA ASP A 12 2.57 12.99 5.28
C ASP A 12 3.56 12.43 6.29
N ASP A 13 4.74 13.06 6.39
CA ASP A 13 5.77 12.71 7.36
C ASP A 13 5.50 13.46 8.67
N LEU A 14 5.17 12.71 9.72
CA LEU A 14 4.87 13.23 11.05
C LEU A 14 6.11 13.23 11.97
N GLY A 15 7.27 12.84 11.45
CA GLY A 15 8.54 12.75 12.16
C GLY A 15 8.80 11.38 12.77
N GLU A 16 7.88 10.88 13.60
CA GLU A 16 7.97 9.52 14.20
C GLU A 16 7.15 8.49 13.43
N ASP A 17 6.14 8.94 12.70
CA ASP A 17 5.19 8.11 11.95
C ASP A 17 4.95 8.70 10.55
N PHE A 18 4.29 7.93 9.69
CA PHE A 18 3.85 8.36 8.37
C PHE A 18 2.34 8.16 8.21
N ASP A 19 1.67 9.17 7.66
CA ASP A 19 0.26 9.08 7.28
C ASP A 19 0.13 8.89 5.77
N LEU A 20 -0.68 7.90 5.38
CA LEU A 20 -1.01 7.62 3.98
C LEU A 20 -2.40 8.15 3.65
N HIS A 21 -2.47 9.13 2.76
CA HIS A 21 -3.72 9.69 2.28
C HIS A 21 -4.00 9.28 0.85
N VAL A 22 -5.06 8.50 0.66
CA VAL A 22 -5.55 8.09 -0.66
C VAL A 22 -6.80 8.85 -1.04
N LEU A 23 -6.73 9.54 -2.16
CA LEU A 23 -7.87 10.15 -2.83
C LEU A 23 -8.06 9.45 -4.16
N ALA A 24 -9.18 8.72 -4.29
CA ALA A 24 -9.52 8.03 -5.52
C ALA A 24 -10.88 8.48 -6.03
N MET A 25 -11.04 8.46 -7.35
CA MET A 25 -12.34 8.61 -7.99
C MET A 25 -13.30 7.51 -7.51
N GLN A 26 -14.59 7.82 -7.44
CA GLN A 26 -15.62 6.85 -7.10
C GLN A 26 -15.50 5.59 -7.96
N GLY A 27 -15.61 4.43 -7.32
CA GLY A 27 -15.46 3.12 -7.98
C GLY A 27 -14.04 2.57 -8.08
N MET A 28 -13.00 3.36 -7.80
CA MET A 28 -11.61 2.85 -7.80
C MET A 28 -11.23 2.12 -6.50
N GLY A 29 -11.92 2.43 -5.39
CA GLY A 29 -11.68 1.79 -4.09
C GLY A 29 -10.42 2.32 -3.42
N ALA A 30 -10.48 3.58 -2.94
CA ALA A 30 -9.37 4.22 -2.23
C ALA A 30 -8.85 3.39 -1.05
N GLU A 31 -9.76 2.74 -0.30
CA GLU A 31 -9.44 1.89 0.84
C GLU A 31 -8.59 0.67 0.43
N ARG A 32 -8.94 -0.01 -0.66
CA ARG A 32 -8.13 -1.14 -1.18
C ARG A 32 -6.73 -0.68 -1.59
N VAL A 33 -6.64 0.44 -2.29
CA VAL A 33 -5.33 1.00 -2.69
C VAL A 33 -4.51 1.39 -1.47
N ALA A 34 -5.13 1.95 -0.43
CA ALA A 34 -4.46 2.26 0.84
C ALA A 34 -3.92 0.99 1.50
N GLY A 35 -4.74 -0.07 1.57
CA GLY A 35 -4.36 -1.38 2.09
C GLY A 35 -3.20 -2.01 1.32
N TRP A 36 -3.24 -1.98 -0.01
CA TRP A 36 -2.14 -2.47 -0.85
C TRP A 36 -0.84 -1.74 -0.58
N MET A 37 -0.89 -0.40 -0.48
CA MET A 37 0.30 0.40 -0.21
C MET A 37 0.85 0.15 1.18
N GLN A 38 -0.01 0.09 2.19
CA GLN A 38 0.38 -0.23 3.55
C GLN A 38 1.06 -1.60 3.64
N ASN A 39 0.41 -2.65 3.12
CA ASN A 39 0.97 -4.00 3.15
C ASN A 39 2.29 -4.09 2.35
N THR A 40 2.39 -3.41 1.21
CA THR A 40 3.66 -3.34 0.45
C THR A 40 4.78 -2.74 1.29
N LEU A 41 4.53 -1.62 1.97
CA LEU A 41 5.53 -0.95 2.81
C LEU A 41 5.93 -1.83 4.01
N GLU A 42 4.98 -2.47 4.67
CA GLU A 42 5.25 -3.42 5.76
C GLU A 42 6.12 -4.59 5.30
N GLN A 43 5.82 -5.18 4.14
CA GLN A 43 6.63 -6.28 3.57
C GLN A 43 8.04 -5.80 3.18
N LEU A 44 8.17 -4.59 2.64
CA LEU A 44 9.48 -3.99 2.31
C LEU A 44 10.33 -3.77 3.56
N VAL A 45 9.76 -3.14 4.59
CA VAL A 45 10.45 -2.91 5.87
C VAL A 45 10.88 -4.25 6.46
N GLN A 46 9.98 -5.23 6.50
CA GLN A 46 10.29 -6.57 7.01
C GLN A 46 11.42 -7.26 6.23
N ALA A 47 11.43 -7.17 4.90
CA ALA A 47 12.47 -7.76 4.07
C ALA A 47 13.83 -7.09 4.32
N LEU A 48 13.85 -5.76 4.44
CA LEU A 48 15.06 -4.98 4.71
C LEU A 48 15.61 -5.26 6.12
N GLU A 49 14.75 -5.27 7.14
CA GLU A 49 15.13 -5.56 8.53
C GLU A 49 15.71 -6.98 8.70
N ARG A 50 15.15 -7.95 7.96
CA ARG A 50 15.58 -9.35 8.03
C ARG A 50 16.70 -9.69 7.04
N ALA A 51 17.17 -8.71 6.27
CA ALA A 51 18.12 -8.91 5.17
C ALA A 51 17.73 -10.07 4.24
N LEU A 52 16.42 -10.21 3.99
CA LEU A 52 15.91 -11.30 3.17
C LEU A 52 16.34 -11.06 1.71
N PRO A 53 16.90 -12.06 1.00
CA PRO A 53 17.26 -11.93 -0.41
C PRO A 53 16.00 -12.02 -1.28
N LEU A 54 15.12 -11.04 -1.15
CA LEU A 54 13.85 -10.95 -1.86
C LEU A 54 13.98 -9.92 -2.98
N ALA A 55 13.75 -10.33 -4.21
CA ALA A 55 13.64 -9.38 -5.31
C ALA A 55 12.34 -8.58 -5.18
N LEU A 56 12.38 -7.31 -5.58
CA LEU A 56 11.28 -6.36 -5.36
C LEU A 56 9.95 -6.82 -5.99
N ASP A 57 10.02 -7.52 -7.12
CA ASP A 57 8.89 -8.12 -7.82
C ASP A 57 8.20 -9.25 -7.05
N ASN A 58 8.84 -9.80 -6.01
CA ASN A 58 8.30 -10.83 -5.14
C ASN A 58 7.71 -10.28 -3.84
N VAL A 59 7.71 -8.95 -3.65
CA VAL A 59 7.03 -8.30 -2.52
C VAL A 59 5.52 -8.28 -2.81
N SER A 60 4.75 -9.03 -2.02
CA SER A 60 3.29 -9.07 -2.19
C SER A 60 2.67 -7.74 -1.79
N ILE A 61 1.89 -7.14 -2.69
CA ILE A 61 1.07 -5.97 -2.37
C ILE A 61 -0.24 -6.37 -1.67
N LEU A 62 -0.70 -7.61 -1.89
CA LEU A 62 -1.95 -8.12 -1.31
C LEU A 62 -1.69 -8.67 0.10
N ASP A 63 -2.58 -8.34 1.02
CA ASP A 63 -2.66 -8.98 2.32
C ASP A 63 -3.27 -10.40 2.21
N ALA A 64 -3.28 -11.11 3.33
CA ALA A 64 -3.73 -12.50 3.38
C ALA A 64 -5.25 -12.66 3.18
N ASP A 65 -6.04 -11.63 3.47
CA ASP A 65 -7.50 -11.69 3.38
C ASP A 65 -7.97 -11.32 1.98
N GLU A 66 -7.37 -10.30 1.36
CA GLU A 66 -7.64 -9.91 -0.01
C GLU A 66 -7.13 -10.94 -1.01
N ARG A 67 -5.97 -11.55 -0.74
CA ARG A 67 -5.51 -12.71 -1.52
C ARG A 67 -6.51 -13.85 -1.45
N ARG A 68 -7.14 -14.10 -0.30
CA ARG A 68 -8.14 -15.16 -0.15
C ARG A 68 -9.41 -14.82 -0.91
N HIS A 69 -9.88 -13.57 -0.80
CA HIS A 69 -11.04 -13.07 -1.51
C HIS A 69 -10.93 -13.21 -3.04
N LEU A 70 -9.73 -13.08 -3.62
CA LEU A 70 -9.51 -13.24 -5.06
C LEU A 70 -9.38 -14.69 -5.53
N LEU A 71 -9.12 -15.62 -4.61
CA LEU A 71 -8.92 -17.05 -4.92
C LEU A 71 -10.17 -17.89 -4.67
N GLU A 72 -11.20 -17.33 -4.04
CA GLU A 72 -12.53 -17.89 -3.84
C GLU A 72 -13.48 -17.50 -4.99
#